data_AF-A0A6C0IR60-F1
#
_entry.id   AF-A0A6C0IR60-F1
#
_cell.length_a   1.000
_cell.length_b   1.000
_cell.length_c   1.000
_cell.angle_alpha   90.00
_cell.angle_beta   90.00
_cell.angle_gamma   90.00
#
_symmetry.space_group_name_H-M   'P 1'
#
loop_
_entity.id
_entity.type
_entity.pdbx_description
1 polymer ?
#
loop_
_entity_poly.entity_id
_entity_poly.type
_entity_poly.pdbx_seq_one_letter_code
_entity_poly.pdbx_strand_id
1 'polypeptide(L)'
;MELIEGNIKHKFIPTQVVSFDNINKSCRIFKNDVFSKFETTLLVKGEYILCEDISKLKTYSKRITKESYQEYCEYIRKRGPSKDQWIYNIIRGTDEQDKVLYRNSLCVVIPTYTWDTKNVDKLHMLVTPTDTSLRSIRDLNVSHINLLKHMKIIGLVCIEENYGLEECNLKMFFHYDPSTYHLHIHFINVNYIECFSSIEYSHDLDLVIFNLGIDTDYYKKVLLNTRR
;
A
#
# COMPACT_ATOMS: atom_id res chain seq x y z
N MET A 1 -7.83 -7.01 13.37
CA MET A 1 -9.14 -6.87 14.06
C MET A 1 -9.44 -5.39 14.16
N GLU A 2 -10.69 -4.95 13.91
CA GLU A 2 -11.04 -3.53 13.87
C GLU A 2 -12.31 -3.26 14.69
N LEU A 3 -12.32 -2.11 15.38
CA LEU A 3 -13.45 -1.59 16.15
C LEU A 3 -13.58 -0.09 15.85
N ILE A 4 -14.81 0.42 15.71
CA ILE A 4 -15.09 1.84 15.45
C ILE A 4 -15.98 2.37 16.57
N GLU A 5 -15.53 3.43 17.24
CA GLU A 5 -16.24 4.12 18.31
C GLU A 5 -16.33 5.62 17.99
N GLY A 6 -17.51 6.08 17.57
CA GLY A 6 -17.69 7.46 17.12
C GLY A 6 -16.80 7.77 15.91
N ASN A 7 -15.89 8.73 16.06
CA ASN A 7 -14.95 9.13 15.00
C ASN A 7 -13.57 8.47 15.12
N ILE A 8 -13.39 7.54 16.06
CA ILE A 8 -12.11 6.87 16.33
C ILE A 8 -12.19 5.44 15.79
N LYS A 9 -11.14 5.02 15.07
CA LYS A 9 -10.97 3.63 14.64
C LYS A 9 -9.80 3.00 15.36
N HIS A 10 -10.07 1.86 15.96
CA HIS A 10 -9.10 1.02 16.66
C HIS A 10 -8.79 -0.19 15.79
N LYS A 11 -7.51 -0.42 15.49
CA LYS A 11 -7.06 -1.58 14.73
C LYS A 11 -5.98 -2.31 15.51
N PHE A 12 -6.22 -3.59 15.79
CA PHE A 12 -5.21 -4.48 16.38
C PHE A 12 -4.65 -5.42 15.31
N ILE A 13 -3.33 -5.43 15.17
CA ILE A 13 -2.58 -6.29 14.27
C ILE A 13 -1.88 -7.37 15.12
N PRO A 14 -2.38 -8.62 15.14
CA PRO A 14 -1.72 -9.69 15.88
C PRO A 14 -0.35 -9.99 15.24
N THR A 15 0.68 -10.09 16.07
CA THR A 15 2.06 -10.39 15.64
C THR A 15 2.47 -11.80 16.02
N GLN A 16 2.10 -12.27 17.22
CA GLN A 16 2.52 -13.57 17.73
C GLN A 16 1.52 -14.17 18.72
N VAL A 17 1.29 -15.48 18.60
CA VAL A 17 0.64 -16.28 19.64
C VAL A 17 1.59 -16.43 20.83
N VAL A 18 1.14 -16.07 22.03
CA VAL A 18 2.03 -16.07 23.21
C VAL A 18 2.51 -17.47 23.59
N SER A 19 1.64 -18.47 23.52
CA SER A 19 2.00 -19.88 23.65
C SER A 19 0.93 -20.76 23.00
N PHE A 20 1.36 -21.80 22.28
CA PHE A 20 0.47 -22.82 21.72
C PHE A 20 -0.05 -23.79 22.79
N ASP A 21 0.67 -23.94 23.91
CA ASP A 21 0.29 -24.84 24.99
C ASP A 21 -0.97 -24.35 25.73
N ASN A 22 -1.23 -23.04 25.65
CA ASN A 22 -2.38 -22.40 26.29
C ASN A 22 -3.61 -22.28 25.38
N ILE A 23 -3.61 -22.95 24.22
CA ILE A 23 -4.75 -22.98 23.31
C ILE A 23 -5.85 -23.86 23.92
N ASN A 24 -6.86 -23.21 24.50
CA ASN A 24 -8.02 -23.91 25.03
C ASN A 24 -8.91 -24.36 23.86
N LYS A 25 -9.00 -25.67 23.62
CA LYS A 25 -9.85 -26.28 22.58
C LYS A 25 -11.21 -26.60 23.21
N SER A 26 -12.17 -25.70 23.09
CA SER A 26 -13.47 -25.81 23.77
C SER A 26 -14.38 -26.88 23.14
N CYS A 27 -14.53 -26.87 21.82
CA CYS A 27 -15.44 -27.76 21.11
C CYS A 27 -14.88 -28.17 19.74
N ARG A 28 -15.07 -29.43 19.33
CA ARG A 28 -14.69 -29.89 17.99
C ARG A 28 -15.80 -29.56 16.99
N ILE A 29 -15.51 -28.66 16.06
CA ILE A 29 -16.46 -28.16 15.06
C ILE A 29 -16.42 -28.91 13.73
N PHE A 30 -15.34 -29.64 13.44
CA PHE A 30 -15.24 -30.44 12.22
C PHE A 30 -14.26 -31.60 12.41
N LYS A 31 -14.50 -32.72 11.73
CA LYS A 31 -13.55 -33.82 11.58
C LYS A 31 -13.78 -34.55 10.26
N ASN A 32 -12.71 -34.79 9.51
CA ASN A 32 -12.66 -35.81 8.46
C ASN A 32 -11.53 -36.81 8.75
N ASP A 33 -11.14 -37.57 7.74
CA ASP A 33 -10.07 -38.57 7.77
C ASP A 33 -8.67 -37.97 8.02
N VAL A 34 -8.43 -36.72 7.65
CA VAL A 34 -7.12 -36.07 7.76
C VAL A 34 -7.05 -35.00 8.86
N PHE A 35 -8.14 -34.25 9.06
CA PHE A 35 -8.15 -33.02 9.86
C PHE A 35 -9.25 -33.04 10.92
N SER A 36 -8.96 -32.39 12.06
CA SER A 36 -9.95 -32.03 13.07
C SER A 36 -9.83 -30.54 13.35
N LYS A 37 -10.97 -29.84 13.41
CA LYS A 37 -11.04 -28.40 13.70
C LYS A 37 -11.75 -28.19 15.03
N PHE A 38 -11.20 -27.32 15.85
CA PHE A 38 -11.75 -26.96 17.16
C PHE A 38 -12.01 -25.46 17.21
N GLU A 39 -13.07 -25.08 17.92
CA GLU A 39 -13.21 -23.72 18.43
C GLU A 39 -12.17 -23.51 19.54
N THR A 40 -11.52 -22.35 19.54
CA THR A 40 -10.48 -22.05 20.51
C THR A 40 -10.40 -20.56 20.82
N THR A 41 -9.94 -20.24 22.03
CA THR A 41 -9.59 -18.89 22.47
C THR A 41 -8.15 -18.90 22.94
N LEU A 42 -7.39 -17.87 22.55
CA LEU A 42 -5.99 -17.71 22.93
C LEU A 42 -5.64 -16.23 23.13
N LEU A 43 -4.57 -16.00 23.90
CA LEU A 43 -3.98 -14.68 24.08
C LEU A 43 -2.96 -14.42 22.95
N VAL A 44 -3.04 -13.24 22.33
CA VAL A 44 -2.16 -12.81 21.23
C VAL A 44 -1.48 -11.50 21.57
N LYS A 45 -0.17 -11.42 21.26
CA LYS A 45 0.57 -10.15 21.20
C LYS A 45 0.33 -9.50 19.84
N GLY A 46 0.39 -8.18 19.81
CA GLY A 46 0.18 -7.42 18.59
C GLY A 46 0.37 -5.93 18.80
N GLU A 47 0.27 -5.21 17.69
CA GLU A 47 0.33 -3.77 17.65
C GLU A 47 -1.08 -3.18 17.65
N TYR A 48 -1.22 -2.04 18.29
CA TYR A 48 -2.47 -1.32 18.36
C TYR A 48 -2.34 0.02 17.65
N ILE A 49 -3.16 0.21 16.62
CA ILE A 49 -3.19 1.40 15.79
C ILE A 49 -4.47 2.16 16.13
N LEU A 50 -4.29 3.39 16.59
CA LEU A 50 -5.36 4.33 16.86
C LEU A 50 -5.45 5.34 15.72
N CYS A 51 -6.57 5.37 15.02
CA CYS A 51 -6.91 6.44 14.10
C CYS A 51 -7.89 7.38 14.81
N GLU A 52 -7.41 8.56 15.19
CA GLU A 52 -8.19 9.56 15.95
C GLU A 52 -9.35 10.18 15.16
N ASP A 53 -9.31 10.08 13.83
CA ASP A 53 -10.31 10.69 12.96
C ASP A 53 -10.56 9.86 11.70
N ILE A 54 -11.63 9.05 11.72
CA ILE A 54 -12.03 8.21 10.58
C ILE A 54 -12.51 9.02 9.38
N SER A 55 -12.88 10.29 9.53
CA SER A 55 -13.29 11.13 8.39
C SER A 55 -12.13 11.38 7.41
N LYS A 56 -10.89 11.21 7.89
CA LYS A 56 -9.67 11.26 7.07
C LYS A 56 -9.40 9.93 6.35
N LEU A 57 -10.00 8.82 6.80
CA LEU A 57 -9.87 7.53 6.15
C LEU A 57 -10.73 7.47 4.87
N LYS A 58 -10.23 6.74 3.89
CA LYS A 58 -10.96 6.48 2.66
C LYS A 58 -11.92 5.31 2.88
N THR A 59 -13.22 5.53 2.72
CA THR A 59 -14.20 4.43 2.65
C THR A 59 -14.18 3.89 1.23
N TYR A 60 -13.96 2.58 1.09
CA TYR A 60 -14.06 1.91 -0.20
C TYR A 60 -15.46 1.30 -0.35
N SER A 61 -16.11 1.61 -1.46
CA SER A 61 -17.26 0.87 -1.94
C SER A 61 -16.86 -0.58 -2.24
N LYS A 62 -17.72 -1.54 -1.86
CA LYS A 62 -17.56 -2.95 -2.28
C LYS A 62 -17.91 -3.16 -3.76
N ARG A 63 -18.21 -2.10 -4.51
CA ARG A 63 -18.52 -2.14 -5.93
C ARG A 63 -17.37 -1.52 -6.73
N ILE A 64 -17.02 -2.18 -7.82
CA ILE A 64 -16.10 -1.66 -8.81
C ILE A 64 -16.91 -0.87 -9.83
N THR A 65 -16.52 0.37 -10.08
CA THR A 65 -17.04 1.18 -11.19
C THR A 65 -15.88 1.60 -12.10
N LYS A 66 -16.21 2.10 -13.28
CA LYS A 66 -15.22 2.62 -14.23
C LYS A 66 -15.19 4.14 -14.13
N GLU A 67 -13.99 4.71 -14.01
CA GLU A 67 -13.76 6.15 -13.99
C GLU A 67 -13.05 6.58 -15.28
N SER A 68 -13.52 7.67 -15.88
CA SER A 68 -12.87 8.41 -16.95
C SER A 68 -11.84 9.41 -16.42
N TYR A 69 -10.99 9.94 -17.29
CA TYR A 69 -10.04 10.98 -16.88
C TYR A 69 -10.75 12.30 -16.49
N GLN A 70 -11.89 12.61 -17.09
CA GLN A 70 -12.68 13.78 -16.71
C GLN A 70 -13.21 13.67 -15.28
N GLU A 71 -13.81 12.52 -14.92
CA GLU A 71 -14.28 12.26 -13.55
C GLU A 71 -13.14 12.30 -12.53
N TYR A 72 -11.97 11.76 -12.89
CA TYR A 72 -10.75 11.92 -12.09
C TYR A 72 -10.40 13.39 -11.86
N CYS A 73 -10.36 14.22 -12.91
CA CYS A 73 -10.05 15.64 -12.80
C CYS A 73 -11.05 16.38 -11.89
N GLU A 74 -12.34 16.07 -12.03
CA GLU A 74 -13.40 16.63 -11.18
C GLU A 74 -13.24 16.24 -9.71
N TYR A 75 -12.89 14.98 -9.44
CA TYR A 75 -12.62 14.50 -8.09
C TYR A 75 -11.40 15.18 -7.46
N ILE A 76 -10.29 15.24 -8.20
CA ILE A 76 -9.03 15.87 -7.78
C ILE A 76 -9.24 17.34 -7.45
N ARG A 77 -10.05 18.07 -8.23
CA ARG A 77 -10.40 19.47 -7.97
C ARG A 77 -11.19 19.65 -6.68
N LYS A 78 -12.07 18.70 -6.35
CA LYS A 78 -12.89 18.73 -5.12
C LYS A 78 -12.16 18.18 -3.89
N ARG A 79 -11.00 17.53 -4.08
CA ARG A 79 -10.22 16.92 -2.99
C ARG A 79 -9.47 17.99 -2.22
N GLY A 80 -9.78 18.13 -0.93
CA GLY A 80 -9.08 19.06 -0.04
C GLY A 80 -7.59 18.71 0.14
N PRO A 81 -6.67 19.70 0.15
CA PRO A 81 -5.23 19.48 0.21
C PRO A 81 -4.76 18.82 1.51
N SER A 82 -5.50 19.00 2.61
CA SER A 82 -5.17 18.41 3.91
C SER A 82 -5.20 16.88 3.94
N LYS A 83 -5.91 16.24 2.99
CA LYS A 83 -6.03 14.77 2.93
C LYS A 83 -4.73 14.06 2.55
N ASP A 84 -3.83 14.77 1.87
CA ASP A 84 -2.56 14.24 1.39
C ASP A 84 -1.37 14.93 2.11
N GLN A 85 -1.62 15.69 3.19
CA GLN A 85 -0.59 16.53 3.82
C GLN A 85 0.54 15.73 4.47
N TRP A 86 0.22 14.55 5.04
CA TRP A 86 1.20 13.71 5.74
C TRP A 86 2.35 13.28 4.80
N ILE A 87 2.06 12.88 3.56
CA ILE A 87 3.10 12.47 2.62
C ILE A 87 3.95 13.65 2.16
N TYR A 88 3.37 14.85 2.05
CA TYR A 88 4.14 16.06 1.75
C TYR A 88 5.06 16.46 2.91
N ASN A 89 4.70 16.20 4.15
CA ASN A 89 5.58 16.41 5.30
C ASN A 89 6.82 15.51 5.20
N ILE A 90 6.62 14.24 4.82
CA ILE A 90 7.73 13.31 4.56
C ILE A 90 8.59 13.84 3.40
N ILE A 91 8.00 14.20 2.26
CA ILE A 91 8.73 14.66 1.07
C ILE A 91 9.53 15.94 1.35
N ARG A 92 8.98 16.88 2.11
CA ARG A 92 9.64 18.15 2.46
C ARG A 92 10.70 18.03 3.55
N GLY A 93 10.80 16.88 4.20
CA GLY A 93 11.79 16.68 5.26
C GLY A 93 11.32 17.11 6.66
N THR A 94 10.01 17.33 6.86
CA THR A 94 9.51 17.91 8.12
C THR A 94 9.00 16.87 9.13
N ASP A 95 8.71 15.64 8.69
CA ASP A 95 8.15 14.60 9.55
C ASP A 95 8.61 13.19 9.12
N GLU A 96 8.64 12.23 10.05
CA GLU A 96 9.05 10.82 9.86
C GLU A 96 10.41 10.60 9.16
N GLN A 97 11.34 11.55 9.29
CA GLN A 97 12.65 11.47 8.62
C GLN A 97 13.56 10.36 9.16
N ASP A 98 13.34 9.95 10.41
CA ASP A 98 13.99 8.81 11.04
C ASP A 98 13.65 7.47 10.38
N LYS A 99 12.53 7.40 9.64
CA LYS A 99 12.07 6.19 8.95
C LYS A 99 12.48 6.13 7.47
N VAL A 100 12.99 7.23 6.91
CA VAL A 100 13.38 7.29 5.50
C VAL A 100 14.64 6.45 5.28
N LEU A 101 14.54 5.41 4.45
CA LEU A 101 15.69 4.55 4.12
C LEU A 101 16.60 5.21 3.08
N TYR A 102 16.02 5.97 2.15
CA TYR A 102 16.76 6.60 1.08
C TYR A 102 16.05 7.84 0.55
N ARG A 103 16.82 8.85 0.14
CA ARG A 103 16.33 10.08 -0.48
C ARG A 103 17.34 10.60 -1.50
N ASN A 104 16.84 11.05 -2.64
CA ASN A 104 17.57 11.93 -3.55
C ASN A 104 16.64 13.03 -4.09
N SER A 105 17.09 13.77 -5.10
CA SER A 105 16.29 14.85 -5.71
C SER A 105 15.06 14.35 -6.47
N LEU A 106 14.96 13.06 -6.79
CA LEU A 106 13.90 12.47 -7.61
C LEU A 106 12.88 11.66 -6.80
N CYS A 107 13.31 10.96 -5.75
CA CYS A 107 12.43 10.10 -4.97
C CYS A 107 12.83 9.94 -3.48
N VAL A 108 11.88 9.41 -2.72
CA VAL A 108 12.01 9.01 -1.32
C VAL A 108 11.57 7.55 -1.19
N VAL A 109 12.32 6.76 -0.42
CA VAL A 109 12.01 5.37 -0.07
C VAL A 109 11.69 5.30 1.43
N ILE A 110 10.54 4.74 1.77
CA ILE A 110 10.10 4.65 3.16
C ILE A 110 9.32 3.33 3.40
N PRO A 111 9.55 2.63 4.52
CA PRO A 111 8.71 1.52 4.96
C PRO A 111 7.28 2.00 5.24
N THR A 112 6.29 1.15 5.02
CA THR A 112 4.93 1.47 5.46
C THR A 112 4.82 1.46 6.98
N TYR A 113 3.94 2.30 7.53
CA TYR A 113 3.67 2.34 8.97
C TYR A 113 3.07 1.03 9.53
N THR A 114 2.62 0.13 8.65
CA THR A 114 2.05 -1.18 9.01
C THR A 114 3.08 -2.31 9.03
N TRP A 115 4.30 -2.05 8.59
CA TRP A 115 5.36 -3.03 8.59
C TRP A 115 6.36 -2.73 9.71
N ASP A 116 6.72 -3.75 10.48
CA ASP A 116 7.61 -3.65 11.63
C ASP A 116 9.10 -3.52 11.25
N THR A 117 9.43 -3.51 9.96
CA THR A 117 10.79 -3.51 9.39
C THR A 117 11.67 -4.70 9.79
N LYS A 118 11.08 -5.73 10.42
CA LYS A 118 11.78 -6.91 10.94
C LYS A 118 11.34 -8.17 10.23
N ASN A 119 10.04 -8.37 10.09
CA ASN A 119 9.51 -9.55 9.42
C ASN A 119 9.56 -9.35 7.90
N VAL A 120 10.60 -9.87 7.26
CA VAL A 120 10.83 -9.77 5.81
C VAL A 120 9.70 -10.40 4.99
N ASP A 121 8.99 -11.41 5.51
CA ASP A 121 7.82 -11.98 4.82
C ASP A 121 6.66 -10.98 4.70
N LYS A 122 6.63 -9.96 5.57
CA LYS A 122 5.66 -8.86 5.54
C LYS A 122 6.25 -7.57 4.97
N LEU A 123 7.41 -7.63 4.30
CA LEU A 123 8.04 -6.45 3.71
C LEU A 123 7.06 -5.69 2.83
N HIS A 124 6.87 -4.42 3.18
CA HIS A 124 6.05 -3.48 2.42
C HIS A 124 6.65 -2.09 2.53
N MET A 125 7.21 -1.62 1.41
CA MET A 125 7.80 -0.30 1.26
C MET A 125 7.10 0.52 0.18
N LEU A 126 7.26 1.83 0.27
CA LEU A 126 6.79 2.80 -0.70
C LEU A 126 7.99 3.53 -1.31
N VAL A 127 7.97 3.68 -2.63
CA VAL A 127 8.86 4.60 -3.35
C VAL A 127 8.00 5.69 -3.97
N THR A 128 8.29 6.95 -3.64
CA THR A 128 7.46 8.08 -4.04
C THR A 128 8.32 9.19 -4.67
N PRO A 129 7.87 9.88 -5.74
CA PRO A 129 8.65 10.94 -6.34
C PRO A 129 8.61 12.19 -5.46
N THR A 130 9.64 13.03 -5.59
CA THR A 130 9.68 14.36 -4.95
C THR A 130 8.80 15.38 -5.68
N ASP A 131 8.49 15.16 -6.96
CA ASP A 131 7.59 16.00 -7.75
C ASP A 131 6.15 15.87 -7.25
N THR A 132 5.68 16.92 -6.56
CA THR A 132 4.34 16.99 -5.97
C THR A 132 3.21 17.22 -6.99
N SER A 133 3.52 17.41 -8.27
CA SER A 133 2.51 17.48 -9.33
C SER A 133 1.93 16.10 -9.69
N LEU A 134 2.67 15.02 -9.38
CA LEU A 134 2.28 13.64 -9.67
C LEU A 134 1.39 13.08 -8.56
N ARG A 135 0.07 13.11 -8.76
CA ARG A 135 -0.91 12.65 -7.76
C ARG A 135 -1.28 11.18 -7.90
N SER A 136 -1.30 10.65 -9.12
CA SER A 136 -1.60 9.24 -9.40
C SER A 136 -1.09 8.82 -10.78
N ILE A 137 -1.33 7.56 -11.16
CA ILE A 137 -0.98 7.06 -12.51
C ILE A 137 -1.67 7.83 -13.65
N ARG A 138 -2.75 8.59 -13.36
CA ARG A 138 -3.43 9.46 -14.34
C ARG A 138 -2.58 10.65 -14.80
N ASP A 139 -1.61 11.08 -13.99
CA ASP A 139 -0.74 12.21 -14.31
C ASP A 139 0.51 11.76 -15.09
N LEU A 140 0.73 10.44 -15.19
CA LEU A 140 1.86 9.88 -15.91
C LEU A 140 1.72 10.06 -17.43
N ASN A 141 2.87 10.23 -18.08
CA ASN A 141 3.02 10.35 -19.52
C ASN A 141 4.43 9.85 -19.91
N VAL A 142 4.77 9.87 -21.20
CA VAL A 142 6.06 9.32 -21.68
C VAL A 142 7.30 9.96 -21.03
N SER A 143 7.25 11.24 -20.66
CA SER A 143 8.37 11.94 -20.01
C SER A 143 8.71 11.39 -18.62
N HIS A 144 7.75 10.72 -17.97
CA HIS A 144 7.92 10.16 -16.64
C HIS A 144 8.56 8.77 -16.64
N ILE A 145 8.77 8.12 -17.80
CA ILE A 145 9.33 6.76 -17.87
C ILE A 145 10.71 6.67 -17.18
N ASN A 146 11.58 7.67 -17.35
CA ASN A 146 12.90 7.66 -16.72
C ASN A 146 12.81 7.78 -15.19
N LEU A 147 11.86 8.59 -14.69
CA LEU A 147 11.58 8.69 -13.26
C LEU A 147 11.09 7.35 -12.70
N LEU A 148 10.17 6.68 -13.40
CA LEU A 148 9.64 5.37 -12.97
C LEU A 148 10.73 4.29 -12.93
N LYS A 149 11.59 4.24 -13.96
CA LYS A 149 12.75 3.32 -13.99
C LYS A 149 13.74 3.62 -12.87
N HIS A 150 14.01 4.90 -12.61
CA HIS A 150 14.87 5.32 -11.50
C HIS A 150 14.30 4.89 -10.15
N MET A 151 13.01 5.17 -9.91
CA MET A 151 12.32 4.73 -8.70
C MET A 151 12.31 3.20 -8.55
N LYS A 152 12.17 2.45 -9.66
CA LYS A 152 12.28 0.99 -9.69
C LYS A 152 13.65 0.55 -9.16
N ILE A 153 14.71 1.05 -9.76
CA ILE A 153 16.10 0.71 -9.42
C ILE A 153 16.41 1.06 -7.96
N ILE A 154 16.09 2.29 -7.53
CA ILE A 154 16.33 2.73 -6.16
C ILE A 154 15.56 1.87 -5.15
N GLY A 155 14.31 1.52 -5.44
CA GLY A 155 13.52 0.62 -4.60
C GLY A 155 14.16 -0.76 -4.48
N LEU A 156 14.57 -1.36 -5.59
CA LEU A 156 15.24 -2.66 -5.62
C LEU A 156 16.56 -2.65 -4.84
N VAL A 157 17.43 -1.67 -5.10
CA VAL A 157 18.71 -1.53 -4.39
C VAL A 157 18.49 -1.40 -2.88
N CYS A 158 17.56 -0.54 -2.44
CA CYS A 158 17.26 -0.40 -1.02
C CYS A 158 16.78 -1.72 -0.40
N ILE A 159 15.95 -2.49 -1.11
CA ILE A 159 15.43 -3.77 -0.60
C ILE A 159 16.53 -4.82 -0.54
N GLU A 160 17.34 -4.94 -1.59
CA GLU A 160 18.41 -5.92 -1.67
C GLU A 160 19.46 -5.66 -0.58
N GLU A 161 19.93 -4.41 -0.45
CA GLU A 161 20.95 -4.04 0.53
C GLU A 161 20.50 -4.21 1.99
N ASN A 162 19.23 -3.91 2.29
CA ASN A 162 18.73 -3.93 3.67
C ASN A 162 18.09 -5.27 4.08
N TYR A 163 17.55 -6.03 3.12
CA TYR A 163 16.71 -7.19 3.40
C TYR A 163 17.01 -8.42 2.54
N GLY A 164 17.96 -8.35 1.59
CA GLY A 164 18.42 -9.48 0.80
C GLY A 164 17.36 -10.09 -0.13
N LEU A 165 16.36 -9.31 -0.54
CA LEU A 165 15.36 -9.74 -1.53
C LEU A 165 15.68 -9.15 -2.90
N GLU A 166 15.53 -9.98 -3.92
CA GLU A 166 15.68 -9.60 -5.32
C GLU A 166 14.33 -9.25 -5.95
N GLU A 167 14.35 -8.74 -7.18
CA GLU A 167 13.15 -8.37 -7.93
C GLU A 167 12.14 -9.52 -8.04
N CYS A 168 12.59 -10.76 -8.22
CA CYS A 168 11.73 -11.93 -8.33
C CYS A 168 10.94 -12.25 -7.04
N ASN A 169 11.35 -11.68 -5.90
CA ASN A 169 10.65 -11.83 -4.63
C ASN A 169 9.58 -10.74 -4.41
N LEU A 170 9.38 -9.82 -5.36
CA LEU A 170 8.63 -8.59 -5.12
C LEU A 170 7.44 -8.43 -6.08
N LYS A 171 6.32 -7.99 -5.52
CA LYS A 171 5.21 -7.37 -6.24
C LYS A 171 5.48 -5.86 -6.31
N MET A 172 5.52 -5.30 -7.51
CA MET A 172 5.75 -3.87 -7.75
C MET A 172 4.58 -3.26 -8.51
N PHE A 173 3.81 -2.39 -7.86
CA PHE A 173 2.60 -1.86 -8.48
C PHE A 173 2.16 -0.52 -7.90
N PHE A 174 1.24 0.13 -8.60
CA PHE A 174 0.49 1.29 -8.11
C PHE A 174 -0.93 0.88 -7.73
N HIS A 175 -1.52 1.56 -6.73
CA HIS A 175 -2.96 1.49 -6.53
C HIS A 175 -3.70 2.53 -7.37
N TYR A 176 -4.84 2.13 -7.94
CA TYR A 176 -5.86 3.03 -8.43
C TYR A 176 -7.27 2.59 -7.97
N ASP A 177 -7.96 3.36 -7.14
CA ASP A 177 -7.48 4.61 -6.58
C ASP A 177 -6.46 4.41 -5.47
N PRO A 178 -5.46 5.31 -5.35
CA PRO A 178 -4.51 5.24 -4.27
C PRO A 178 -5.14 5.66 -2.94
N SER A 179 -4.56 5.19 -1.83
CA SER A 179 -4.99 5.58 -0.48
C SER A 179 -4.69 7.06 -0.20
N THR A 180 -3.61 7.59 -0.79
CA THR A 180 -3.21 9.00 -0.74
C THR A 180 -2.88 9.48 -2.16
N TYR A 181 -3.34 10.67 -2.56
CA TYR A 181 -3.15 11.20 -3.92
C TYR A 181 -1.85 11.97 -4.06
N HIS A 182 -0.77 11.22 -3.90
CA HIS A 182 0.58 11.52 -4.33
C HIS A 182 1.15 10.21 -4.86
N LEU A 183 1.77 10.20 -6.04
CA LEU A 183 2.18 8.96 -6.71
C LEU A 183 3.11 8.12 -5.81
N HIS A 184 2.87 6.82 -5.69
CA HIS A 184 3.76 5.91 -4.97
C HIS A 184 3.69 4.50 -5.54
N ILE A 185 4.86 3.88 -5.65
CA ILE A 185 5.03 2.48 -6.01
C ILE A 185 5.04 1.67 -4.72
N HIS A 186 4.23 0.64 -4.65
CA HIS A 186 4.30 -0.37 -3.61
C HIS A 186 5.33 -1.42 -4.00
N PHE A 187 6.26 -1.70 -3.09
CA PHE A 187 7.15 -2.86 -3.16
C PHE A 187 6.78 -3.79 -2.02
N ILE A 188 6.31 -4.98 -2.34
CA ILE A 188 5.78 -5.93 -1.36
C ILE A 188 6.38 -7.31 -1.62
N ASN A 189 6.86 -7.99 -0.57
CA ASN A 189 7.31 -9.37 -0.70
C ASN A 189 6.15 -10.27 -1.18
N VAL A 190 6.40 -11.16 -2.14
CA VAL A 190 5.41 -12.13 -2.64
C VAL A 190 4.82 -13.00 -1.52
N ASN A 191 5.59 -13.26 -0.46
CA ASN A 191 5.14 -13.98 0.73
C ASN A 191 4.07 -13.24 1.53
N TYR A 192 3.93 -11.92 1.35
CA TYR A 192 2.93 -11.14 2.06
C TYR A 192 1.55 -11.29 1.40
N ILE A 193 0.88 -12.41 1.70
CA ILE A 193 -0.42 -12.78 1.11
C ILE A 193 -1.60 -11.93 1.59
N GLU A 194 -1.51 -11.35 2.79
CA GLU A 194 -2.59 -10.54 3.38
C GLU A 194 -2.61 -9.09 2.87
N CYS A 195 -1.59 -8.68 2.10
CA CYS A 195 -1.53 -7.34 1.56
C CYS A 195 -2.56 -7.14 0.45
N PHE A 196 -3.19 -5.96 0.44
CA PHE A 196 -4.15 -5.54 -0.58
C PHE A 196 -3.45 -5.29 -1.93
N SER A 197 -3.18 -6.36 -2.68
CA SER A 197 -2.58 -6.34 -4.02
C SER A 197 -3.51 -7.01 -5.05
N SER A 198 -4.78 -6.61 -5.08
CA SER A 198 -5.77 -7.24 -5.96
C SER A 198 -5.75 -6.65 -7.38
N ILE A 199 -6.09 -7.48 -8.37
CA ILE A 199 -6.08 -7.14 -9.80
C ILE A 199 -6.98 -5.95 -10.15
N GLU A 200 -8.07 -5.76 -9.41
CA GLU A 200 -9.08 -4.77 -9.75
C GLU A 200 -8.67 -3.33 -9.45
N TYR A 201 -7.59 -3.11 -8.68
CA TYR A 201 -7.07 -1.77 -8.37
C TYR A 201 -5.54 -1.69 -8.34
N SER A 202 -4.82 -2.77 -8.63
CA SER A 202 -3.35 -2.79 -8.66
C SER A 202 -2.86 -2.78 -10.11
N HIS A 203 -1.95 -1.86 -10.42
CA HIS A 203 -1.36 -1.69 -11.74
C HIS A 203 0.12 -1.98 -11.67
N ASP A 204 0.54 -3.10 -12.27
CA ASP A 204 1.93 -3.53 -12.34
C ASP A 204 2.84 -2.42 -12.91
N LEU A 205 3.99 -2.21 -12.26
CA LEU A 205 4.93 -1.14 -12.60
C LEU A 205 5.48 -1.26 -14.02
N ASP A 206 5.86 -2.47 -14.44
CA ASP A 206 6.45 -2.70 -15.75
C ASP A 206 5.42 -2.55 -16.86
N LEU A 207 4.19 -3.01 -16.63
CA LEU A 207 3.06 -2.74 -17.53
C LEU A 207 2.73 -1.25 -17.60
N VAL A 208 2.82 -0.50 -16.49
CA VAL A 208 2.64 0.95 -16.51
C VAL A 208 3.68 1.63 -17.38
N ILE A 209 4.96 1.27 -17.22
CA ILE A 209 6.06 1.79 -18.04
C ILE A 209 5.84 1.42 -19.52
N PHE A 210 5.46 0.18 -19.81
CA PHE A 210 5.19 -0.30 -21.16
C PHE A 210 4.03 0.45 -21.82
N ASN A 211 2.91 0.61 -21.11
CA ASN A 211 1.73 1.32 -21.61
C ASN A 211 2.05 2.78 -21.99
N LEU A 212 2.85 3.47 -21.18
CA LEU A 212 3.31 4.83 -21.47
C LEU A 212 4.24 4.90 -22.69
N GLY A 213 5.00 3.84 -22.95
CA GLY A 213 5.83 3.70 -24.15
C GLY A 213 5.02 3.48 -25.43
N ILE A 214 3.83 2.87 -25.31
CA ILE A 214 2.88 2.72 -26.44
C ILE A 214 2.15 4.04 -26.71
N ASP A 215 1.64 4.69 -25.66
CA ASP A 215 0.84 5.89 -25.77
C ASP A 215 1.12 6.83 -24.60
N THR A 216 1.65 8.02 -24.91
CA THR A 216 1.98 9.04 -23.90
C THR A 216 0.79 9.43 -23.03
N ASP A 217 -0.45 9.35 -23.54
CA ASP A 217 -1.66 9.70 -22.81
C ASP A 217 -2.50 8.46 -22.45
N TYR A 218 -1.89 7.26 -22.43
CA TYR A 218 -2.58 5.99 -22.15
C TYR A 218 -3.51 6.09 -20.94
N TYR A 219 -2.99 6.56 -19.80
CA TYR A 219 -3.73 6.66 -18.55
C TYR A 219 -4.77 7.79 -18.52
N LYS A 220 -4.79 8.68 -19.50
CA LYS A 220 -5.88 9.65 -19.70
C LYS A 220 -6.99 9.09 -20.61
N LYS A 221 -6.68 8.09 -21.44
CA LYS A 221 -7.60 7.50 -22.42
C LYS A 221 -8.38 6.31 -21.86
N VAL A 222 -7.74 5.46 -21.07
CA VAL A 222 -8.39 4.24 -20.55
C VAL A 222 -9.36 4.54 -19.42
N LEU A 223 -10.39 3.69 -19.29
CA LEU A 223 -11.23 3.65 -18.10
C LEU A 223 -10.56 2.80 -17.03
N LEU A 224 -10.31 3.38 -15.86
CA LEU A 224 -9.74 2.68 -14.71
C LEU A 224 -10.84 2.23 -13.76
N ASN A 225 -10.62 1.09 -13.10
CA ASN A 225 -11.50 0.65 -12.03
C ASN A 225 -11.33 1.57 -10.82
N THR A 226 -12.44 2.00 -10.22
CA THR A 226 -12.45 2.72 -8.95
C THR A 226 -13.39 2.01 -7.97
N ARG A 227 -13.14 2.23 -6.68
CA ARG A 227 -13.92 1.71 -5.55
C ARG A 227 -14.45 2.85 -4.67
N ARG A 228 -14.67 4.03 -5.25
CA ARG A 228 -15.28 5.16 -4.54
C ARG A 228 -16.80 5.03 -4.45
#